data_AF-A0A1I2DMW0-F1
#
_entry.id   AF-A0A1I2DMW0-F1
#
_cell.length_a   1.000
_cell.length_b   1.000
_cell.length_c   1.000
_cell.angle_alpha   90.00
_cell.angle_beta   90.00
_cell.angle_gamma   90.00
#
_symmetry.space_group_name_H-M   'P 1'
#
loop_
_entity.id
_entity.type
_entity.pdbx_description
1 polymer ?
#
loop_
_entity_poly.entity_id
_entity_poly.type
_entity_poly.pdbx_seq_one_letter_code
_entity_poly.pdbx_strand_id
1 'polypeptide(L)'
;MHRLVPITAITVALLCCSYSYHSGSGPQPGRGRPTAGKPARPSKGKPARPTTAAASPSKPTTPGTRPPTRTPQPPTRSAEPATAPDRIFFGGPVITMRVDGAGNPIVAEALAVRRGEIVAVGERAEILKIADADTEQIDLAGKALLPGFIDGHGHLGAVALRSEQVQLAPPPTGTVRSIADLQRVLRADIKRRKLAGGQWVVGWNYDDSRLREARQLVRDDLDAVSTTHPIVVHHASGAVAIVNTPALRLLGIIADTPDPPGGQIGRRPRSREPSGVLADSAVFLVTRALPRPSDDELATRLVQAERQYVRRGFTTVQDAAAGPDDLDLYRRLARANKHEVDVVVYPVVTSVADAERLVGQRFGAWERSVKLGGIELVLDGGLQSRSAWLGTPYATPPPGKPRGWRGTAVMAAPEVEQILELAVEQGWQVLAHADGDAAADQYLDAWERVLERRRAADRRPVLLRTQTLREDQLDRMRELQMMPSFASAHLFYWGDWYRDVALGPARAARLDPAASALARGLLFTLQTDAPALPADPMLLLASAVGRTTRSNKVLGPTQRIPVFDGLRGLTSNGAHQVFDGERRGELAVGRVADLVILDRNPLSVRTDELRSLRPLATYRKGVPVYQARPPR
;
A
#
# COMPACT_ATOMS: atom_id res chain seq x y z
N MET A 1 -28.13 -16.20 -9.20
CA MET A 1 -27.66 -15.00 -9.92
C MET A 1 -26.44 -14.46 -9.18
N HIS A 2 -25.25 -14.97 -9.50
CA HIS A 2 -24.00 -14.61 -8.83
C HIS A 2 -23.51 -13.25 -9.35
N ARG A 3 -23.43 -12.27 -8.44
CA ARG A 3 -23.08 -10.88 -8.76
C ARG A 3 -21.58 -10.78 -9.06
N LEU A 4 -21.28 -10.20 -10.21
CA LEU A 4 -19.95 -9.76 -10.63
C LEU A 4 -19.53 -8.56 -9.77
N VAL A 5 -18.59 -8.75 -8.84
CA VAL A 5 -17.71 -7.67 -8.37
C VAL A 5 -16.45 -7.71 -9.25
N PRO A 6 -16.00 -6.57 -9.81
CA PRO A 6 -15.00 -6.59 -10.86
C PRO A 6 -13.60 -6.84 -10.31
N ILE A 7 -13.00 -7.95 -10.73
CA ILE A 7 -11.55 -8.17 -10.80
C ILE A 7 -10.84 -6.93 -11.38
N THR A 8 -11.54 -6.10 -12.16
CA THR A 8 -11.08 -4.84 -12.73
C THR A 8 -10.55 -3.83 -11.71
N ALA A 9 -11.00 -3.74 -10.45
CA ALA A 9 -10.45 -2.74 -9.51
C ALA A 9 -9.06 -3.13 -8.97
N ILE A 10 -8.90 -4.37 -8.48
CA ILE A 10 -7.59 -4.93 -8.08
C ILE A 10 -6.67 -5.04 -9.30
N THR A 11 -7.22 -5.40 -10.45
CA THR A 11 -6.46 -5.44 -11.70
C THR A 11 -6.13 -4.04 -12.18
N VAL A 12 -6.93 -2.99 -11.95
CA VAL A 12 -6.59 -1.60 -12.25
C VAL A 12 -5.62 -1.03 -11.24
N ALA A 13 -5.64 -1.38 -9.96
CA ALA A 13 -4.60 -0.96 -8.99
C ALA A 13 -3.25 -1.63 -9.32
N LEU A 14 -3.26 -2.96 -9.55
CA LEU A 14 -2.06 -3.72 -9.92
C LEU A 14 -1.60 -3.45 -11.36
N LEU A 15 -2.51 -3.13 -12.29
CA LEU A 15 -2.19 -2.65 -13.64
C LEU A 15 -1.86 -1.16 -13.64
N CYS A 16 -2.34 -0.27 -12.78
CA CYS A 16 -1.85 1.12 -12.75
C CYS A 16 -0.37 1.16 -12.34
N CYS A 17 0.07 0.18 -11.55
CA CYS A 17 1.47 -0.11 -11.28
C CYS A 17 2.26 -0.66 -12.50
N SER A 18 1.60 -1.01 -13.61
CA SER A 18 2.23 -1.69 -14.76
C SER A 18 1.84 -1.17 -16.18
N TYR A 19 0.68 -0.53 -16.37
CA TYR A 19 0.19 0.25 -17.52
C TYR A 19 -1.28 0.76 -17.36
N SER A 20 -1.57 1.98 -17.84
CA SER A 20 -2.94 2.50 -18.10
C SER A 20 -3.09 2.85 -19.59
N TYR A 21 -4.08 2.27 -20.27
CA TYR A 21 -4.58 2.72 -21.58
C TYR A 21 -6.10 2.61 -21.58
N HIS A 22 -6.81 3.73 -21.63
CA HIS A 22 -8.08 3.94 -22.35
C HIS A 22 -8.44 5.43 -22.31
N SER A 23 -8.33 6.11 -23.46
CA SER A 23 -9.15 7.28 -23.77
C SER A 23 -9.43 7.29 -25.27
N GLY A 24 -10.48 6.56 -25.64
CA GLY A 24 -11.05 6.58 -26.99
C GLY A 24 -12.12 7.66 -27.05
N SER A 25 -11.75 8.83 -27.57
CA SER A 25 -12.67 9.86 -28.04
C SER A 25 -13.43 9.35 -29.27
N GLY A 26 -14.74 9.15 -29.16
CA GLY A 26 -15.65 8.95 -30.30
C GLY A 26 -16.37 10.25 -30.68
N PRO A 27 -16.67 10.47 -31.98
CA PRO A 27 -17.21 11.73 -32.48
C PRO A 27 -18.72 11.86 -32.27
N GLN A 28 -19.19 13.10 -32.07
CA GLN A 28 -20.61 13.47 -32.08
C GLN A 28 -21.26 13.24 -33.45
N PRO A 29 -22.61 13.07 -33.46
CA PRO A 29 -23.39 13.80 -34.44
C PRO A 29 -24.59 14.55 -33.83
N GLY A 30 -24.70 15.83 -34.20
CA GLY A 30 -25.87 16.37 -34.91
C GLY A 30 -27.23 16.44 -34.20
N ARG A 31 -27.49 17.61 -33.60
CA ARG A 31 -28.75 18.39 -33.53
C ARG A 31 -30.09 17.74 -33.94
N GLY A 32 -31.06 17.80 -33.01
CA GLY A 32 -32.50 17.78 -33.32
C GLY A 32 -33.39 18.01 -32.08
N ARG A 33 -34.07 19.16 -32.02
CA ARG A 33 -35.22 19.51 -31.14
C ARG A 33 -35.94 20.71 -31.81
N PRO A 34 -37.20 21.08 -31.49
CA PRO A 34 -38.22 20.42 -30.64
C PRO A 34 -39.67 20.48 -31.19
N THR A 35 -40.61 19.71 -30.60
CA THR A 35 -42.05 20.05 -30.51
C THR A 35 -42.55 19.54 -29.14
N ALA A 36 -42.94 20.39 -28.18
CA ALA A 36 -44.19 21.15 -28.02
C ALA A 36 -45.41 20.27 -27.65
N GLY A 37 -45.80 20.30 -26.36
CA GLY A 37 -47.05 19.74 -25.83
C GLY A 37 -47.22 20.01 -24.33
N LYS A 38 -48.07 20.96 -23.96
CA LYS A 38 -48.63 21.31 -22.64
C LYS A 38 -50.12 21.66 -22.88
N PRO A 39 -50.99 21.85 -21.87
CA PRO A 39 -51.08 21.28 -20.52
C PRO A 39 -52.53 20.85 -20.15
N ALA A 40 -52.76 20.28 -18.96
CA ALA A 40 -54.08 20.29 -18.30
C ALA A 40 -53.96 20.49 -16.77
N ARG A 41 -54.84 21.33 -16.23
CA ARG A 41 -55.13 21.73 -14.83
C ARG A 41 -56.67 21.96 -14.78
N PRO A 42 -57.33 22.28 -13.64
CA PRO A 42 -57.16 21.89 -12.22
C PRO A 42 -58.52 21.57 -11.51
N SER A 43 -58.49 21.11 -10.25
CA SER A 43 -59.55 21.37 -9.24
C SER A 43 -58.86 21.54 -7.86
N LYS A 44 -58.86 22.70 -7.20
CA LYS A 44 -59.87 23.45 -6.41
C LYS A 44 -60.40 22.69 -5.18
N GLY A 45 -59.84 23.05 -4.02
CA GLY A 45 -60.42 22.95 -2.67
C GLY A 45 -59.69 23.93 -1.75
N LYS A 46 -60.42 24.88 -1.14
CA LYS A 46 -59.94 26.07 -0.40
C LYS A 46 -59.99 25.85 1.15
N PRO A 47 -59.43 26.77 1.97
CA PRO A 47 -58.88 26.50 3.30
C PRO A 47 -59.77 26.96 4.48
N ALA A 48 -59.41 26.58 5.71
CA ALA A 48 -59.90 27.18 6.94
C ALA A 48 -58.75 27.64 7.86
N ARG A 49 -59.01 28.76 8.54
CA ARG A 49 -58.13 29.71 9.26
C ARG A 49 -57.77 29.27 10.71
N PRO A 50 -56.87 30.02 11.38
CA PRO A 50 -56.29 29.70 12.68
C PRO A 50 -57.05 30.33 13.86
N THR A 51 -56.83 29.80 15.06
CA THR A 51 -57.24 30.42 16.32
C THR A 51 -56.03 30.86 17.14
N THR A 52 -56.11 32.12 17.54
CA THR A 52 -55.26 32.86 18.47
C THR A 52 -55.67 32.60 19.92
N ALA A 53 -54.71 32.65 20.85
CA ALA A 53 -54.96 33.13 22.22
C ALA A 53 -53.73 33.89 22.73
N ALA A 54 -54.00 35.05 23.34
CA ALA A 54 -53.06 36.10 23.70
C ALA A 54 -52.64 36.02 25.18
N ALA A 55 -51.48 36.61 25.50
CA ALA A 55 -51.22 37.32 26.75
C ALA A 55 -49.96 38.22 26.62
N SER A 56 -50.09 39.49 27.00
CA SER A 56 -49.02 40.50 27.14
C SER A 56 -48.67 40.72 28.64
N PRO A 57 -47.83 41.68 29.05
CA PRO A 57 -46.36 41.72 28.93
C PRO A 57 -45.65 42.02 30.28
N SER A 58 -44.34 41.75 30.45
CA SER A 58 -43.53 42.46 31.46
C SER A 58 -42.01 42.48 31.17
N LYS A 59 -41.42 43.55 31.71
CA LYS A 59 -40.14 44.25 31.49
C LYS A 59 -38.82 43.44 31.56
N PRO A 60 -37.69 44.01 31.08
CA PRO A 60 -36.38 43.36 31.04
C PRO A 60 -35.62 43.51 32.37
N THR A 61 -34.91 42.46 32.78
CA THR A 61 -33.94 42.48 33.88
C THR A 61 -32.57 41.95 33.40
N THR A 62 -31.54 42.64 33.87
CA THR A 62 -30.10 42.50 33.60
C THR A 62 -29.49 41.14 34.00
N PRO A 63 -28.31 40.78 33.47
CA PRO A 63 -27.73 39.44 33.63
C PRO A 63 -27.00 39.26 34.97
N GLY A 64 -27.37 38.22 35.71
CA GLY A 64 -26.68 37.74 36.90
C GLY A 64 -25.74 36.58 36.60
N THR A 65 -24.49 36.71 37.02
CA THR A 65 -23.40 35.72 36.99
C THR A 65 -23.76 34.38 37.64
N ARG A 66 -23.51 33.28 36.93
CA ARG A 66 -23.60 31.89 37.43
C ARG A 66 -22.20 31.41 37.84
N PRO A 67 -22.00 30.73 38.99
CA PRO A 67 -20.69 30.25 39.41
C PRO A 67 -20.23 29.06 38.54
N PRO A 68 -18.91 28.83 38.40
CA PRO A 68 -18.39 27.79 37.51
C PRO A 68 -18.72 26.39 38.04
N THR A 69 -19.28 25.57 37.16
CA THR A 69 -19.47 24.14 37.35
C THR A 69 -18.11 23.44 37.42
N ARG A 70 -17.84 22.81 38.56
CA ARG A 70 -16.66 21.98 38.81
C ARG A 70 -16.71 20.75 37.90
N THR A 71 -15.75 20.61 36.99
CA THR A 71 -15.59 19.43 36.14
C THR A 71 -15.27 18.21 37.03
N PRO A 72 -15.90 17.03 36.84
CA PRO A 72 -15.52 15.83 37.59
C PRO A 72 -14.11 15.38 37.14
N GLN A 73 -13.20 15.21 38.09
CA GLN A 73 -11.93 14.52 37.83
C GLN A 73 -12.21 13.06 37.43
N PRO A 74 -11.47 12.50 36.46
CA PRO A 74 -11.56 11.08 36.14
C PRO A 74 -11.11 10.25 37.36
N PRO A 75 -11.71 9.07 37.61
CA PRO A 75 -11.33 8.24 38.73
C PRO A 75 -9.86 7.82 38.58
N THR A 76 -9.07 8.12 39.61
CA THR A 76 -7.73 7.56 39.79
C THR A 76 -7.84 6.05 39.85
N ARG A 77 -7.37 5.37 38.81
CA ARG A 77 -7.25 3.92 38.77
C ARG A 77 -6.28 3.52 39.88
N SER A 78 -6.79 2.84 40.91
CA SER A 78 -5.96 2.22 41.94
C SER A 78 -4.96 1.28 41.26
N ALA A 79 -3.67 1.45 41.58
CA ALA A 79 -2.61 0.58 41.07
C ALA A 79 -2.86 -0.85 41.55
N GLU A 80 -3.11 -1.77 40.63
CA GLU A 80 -2.95 -3.20 40.91
C GLU A 80 -1.53 -3.43 41.47
N PRO A 81 -1.34 -4.37 42.42
CA PRO A 81 0.00 -4.71 42.89
C PRO A 81 0.89 -5.04 41.68
N ALA A 82 2.07 -4.42 41.64
CA ALA A 82 2.98 -4.50 40.51
C ALA A 82 3.47 -5.94 40.32
N THR A 83 2.77 -6.67 39.46
CA THR A 83 3.17 -8.01 39.01
C THR A 83 4.43 -7.89 38.16
N ALA A 84 5.35 -8.85 38.27
CA ALA A 84 6.57 -8.87 37.48
C ALA A 84 6.27 -8.87 35.96
N PRO A 85 7.21 -8.44 35.11
CA PRO A 85 7.03 -8.50 33.65
C PRO A 85 7.10 -9.95 33.14
N ASP A 86 6.39 -10.23 32.04
CA ASP A 86 6.47 -11.54 31.38
C ASP A 86 7.83 -11.73 30.69
N ARG A 87 8.40 -10.63 30.15
CA ARG A 87 9.64 -10.63 29.38
C ARG A 87 10.46 -9.37 29.65
N ILE A 88 11.78 -9.51 29.69
CA ILE A 88 12.73 -8.39 29.67
C ILE A 88 13.75 -8.59 28.55
N PHE A 89 13.91 -7.59 27.70
CA PHE A 89 14.94 -7.51 26.67
C PHE A 89 16.07 -6.61 27.16
N PHE A 90 17.33 -7.06 27.07
CA PHE A 90 18.50 -6.30 27.54
C PHE A 90 19.76 -6.68 26.76
N GLY A 91 20.90 -6.02 27.02
CA GLY A 91 22.20 -6.45 26.47
C GLY A 91 22.48 -5.97 25.03
N GLY A 92 21.70 -5.03 24.53
CA GLY A 92 21.87 -4.38 23.23
C GLY A 92 21.05 -3.08 23.16
N PRO A 93 21.26 -2.22 22.15
CA PRO A 93 20.57 -0.94 22.07
C PRO A 93 19.07 -1.09 21.83
N VAL A 94 18.25 -0.46 22.66
CA VAL A 94 16.79 -0.35 22.51
C VAL A 94 16.47 1.02 21.88
N ILE A 95 16.26 1.04 20.57
CA ILE A 95 16.05 2.28 19.81
C ILE A 95 14.56 2.65 19.87
N THR A 96 14.22 3.67 20.67
CA THR A 96 12.82 3.91 21.08
C THR A 96 11.95 4.61 20.04
N MET A 97 12.56 5.18 18.99
CA MET A 97 11.96 6.12 18.02
C MET A 97 11.53 7.47 18.62
N ARG A 98 11.94 7.76 19.87
CA ARG A 98 11.74 9.06 20.54
C ARG A 98 13.01 9.89 20.50
N VAL A 99 12.87 11.19 20.74
CA VAL A 99 13.98 12.14 20.84
C VAL A 99 14.01 12.84 22.20
N ASP A 100 15.19 13.23 22.65
CA ASP A 100 15.37 14.07 23.84
C ASP A 100 15.02 15.55 23.57
N GLY A 101 15.17 16.41 24.57
CA GLY A 101 14.90 17.86 24.43
C GLY A 101 15.81 18.59 23.44
N ALA A 102 16.92 17.98 23.02
CA ALA A 102 17.84 18.51 22.01
C ALA A 102 17.61 17.88 20.61
N GLY A 103 16.64 16.97 20.49
CA GLY A 103 16.33 16.28 19.23
C GLY A 103 17.18 15.04 18.96
N ASN A 104 18.00 14.58 19.91
CA ASN A 104 18.81 13.37 19.72
C ASN A 104 17.97 12.10 19.93
N PRO A 105 18.23 11.02 19.20
CA PRO A 105 17.58 9.72 19.43
C PRO A 105 17.74 9.22 20.87
N ILE A 106 16.64 8.84 21.52
CA ILE A 106 16.66 8.15 22.81
C ILE A 106 16.89 6.66 22.57
N VAL A 107 18.04 6.17 23.05
CA VAL A 107 18.40 4.74 23.05
C VAL A 107 18.49 4.27 24.50
N ALA A 108 17.70 3.25 24.84
CA ALA A 108 17.70 2.62 26.16
C ALA A 108 18.55 1.33 26.16
N GLU A 109 18.78 0.77 27.34
CA GLU A 109 19.58 -0.45 27.53
C GLU A 109 18.74 -1.70 27.80
N ALA A 110 17.49 -1.51 28.27
CA ALA A 110 16.55 -2.57 28.53
C ALA A 110 15.09 -2.13 28.38
N LEU A 111 14.21 -3.12 28.15
CA LEU A 111 12.76 -2.95 28.02
C LEU A 111 12.03 -4.14 28.64
N ALA A 112 11.00 -3.86 29.44
CA ALA A 112 10.15 -4.86 30.08
C ALA A 112 8.74 -4.85 29.51
N VAL A 113 8.18 -6.05 29.28
CA VAL A 113 6.85 -6.27 28.71
C VAL A 113 5.99 -7.05 29.69
N ARG A 114 4.73 -6.65 29.85
CA ARG A 114 3.71 -7.36 30.62
C ARG A 114 2.37 -7.31 29.90
N ARG A 115 1.72 -8.47 29.73
CA ARG A 115 0.45 -8.67 29.02
C ARG A 115 0.42 -7.99 27.65
N GLY A 116 1.56 -8.01 26.96
CA GLY A 116 1.75 -7.44 25.64
C GLY A 116 1.90 -5.92 25.58
N GLU A 117 2.05 -5.24 26.72
CA GLU A 117 2.34 -3.82 26.83
C GLU A 117 3.73 -3.57 27.43
N ILE A 118 4.36 -2.49 27.03
CA ILE A 118 5.64 -2.04 27.58
C ILE A 118 5.38 -1.43 28.95
N VAL A 119 5.98 -1.98 30.00
CA VAL A 119 5.80 -1.49 31.38
C VAL A 119 6.99 -0.71 31.90
N ALA A 120 8.17 -0.90 31.30
CA ALA A 120 9.36 -0.12 31.62
C ALA A 120 10.35 -0.11 30.45
N VAL A 121 11.10 0.99 30.29
CA VAL A 121 12.17 1.16 29.30
C VAL A 121 13.20 2.12 29.86
N GLY A 122 14.48 1.78 29.81
CA GLY A 122 15.52 2.60 30.43
C GLY A 122 16.84 1.87 30.66
N GLU A 123 17.52 2.21 31.76
CA GLU A 123 18.79 1.62 32.17
C GLU A 123 18.64 0.14 32.54
N ARG A 124 19.61 -0.67 32.13
CA ARG A 124 19.56 -2.13 32.30
C ARG A 124 19.44 -2.52 33.77
N ALA A 125 20.23 -1.88 34.63
CA ALA A 125 20.28 -2.22 36.04
C ALA A 125 18.92 -2.02 36.74
N GLU A 126 18.20 -0.95 36.41
CA GLU A 126 16.88 -0.67 37.00
C GLU A 126 15.80 -1.60 36.46
N ILE A 127 15.81 -1.89 35.16
CA ILE A 127 14.80 -2.77 34.57
C ILE A 127 14.98 -4.23 35.03
N LEU A 128 16.21 -4.70 35.26
CA LEU A 128 16.42 -6.07 35.74
C LEU A 128 15.98 -6.29 37.20
N LYS A 129 15.88 -5.23 38.02
CA LYS A 129 15.40 -5.34 39.41
C LYS A 129 13.92 -5.72 39.53
N ILE A 130 13.13 -5.45 38.50
CA ILE A 130 11.69 -5.75 38.51
C ILE A 130 11.37 -7.18 38.03
N ALA A 131 12.39 -7.96 37.65
CA ALA A 131 12.25 -9.35 37.25
C ALA A 131 11.96 -10.26 38.47
N ASP A 132 11.22 -11.33 38.23
CA ASP A 132 11.06 -12.45 39.17
C ASP A 132 11.51 -13.78 38.53
N ALA A 133 11.19 -14.90 39.18
CA ALA A 133 11.56 -16.23 38.72
C ALA A 133 10.87 -16.67 37.41
N ASP A 134 9.71 -16.10 37.09
CA ASP A 134 8.91 -16.45 35.90
C ASP A 134 9.17 -15.49 34.72
N THR A 135 9.88 -14.38 34.96
CA THR A 135 10.25 -13.40 33.94
C THR A 135 11.24 -14.00 32.93
N GLU A 136 10.85 -14.09 31.66
CA GLU A 136 11.76 -14.52 30.60
C GLU A 136 12.76 -13.39 30.25
N GLN A 137 14.03 -13.63 30.54
CA GLN A 137 15.13 -12.70 30.29
C GLN A 137 15.79 -12.99 28.93
N ILE A 138 15.72 -12.04 28.00
CA ILE A 138 16.21 -12.14 26.62
C ILE A 138 17.43 -11.22 26.46
N ASP A 139 18.63 -11.83 26.44
CA ASP A 139 19.86 -11.12 26.09
C ASP A 139 19.96 -10.91 24.57
N LEU A 140 20.02 -9.66 24.16
CA LEU A 140 20.17 -9.23 22.78
C LEU A 140 21.60 -9.45 22.26
N ALA A 141 22.60 -9.68 23.12
CA ALA A 141 23.99 -9.93 22.73
C ALA A 141 24.52 -8.88 21.72
N GLY A 142 24.29 -7.59 22.04
CA GLY A 142 24.67 -6.42 21.23
C GLY A 142 23.76 -6.11 20.05
N LYS A 143 22.71 -6.91 19.81
CA LYS A 143 21.72 -6.70 18.72
C LYS A 143 20.75 -5.58 19.06
N ALA A 144 20.17 -4.97 18.03
CA ALA A 144 19.28 -3.83 18.22
C ALA A 144 17.82 -4.25 18.33
N LEU A 145 17.12 -3.69 19.32
CA LEU A 145 15.67 -3.81 19.48
C LEU A 145 15.00 -2.51 19.01
N LEU A 146 13.97 -2.64 18.18
CA LEU A 146 13.19 -1.52 17.63
C LEU A 146 11.68 -1.82 17.74
N PRO A 147 10.79 -0.82 17.60
CA PRO A 147 9.39 -1.07 17.31
C PRO A 147 9.25 -1.95 16.06
N GLY A 148 8.27 -2.84 16.06
CA GLY A 148 7.87 -3.59 14.87
C GLY A 148 7.53 -2.64 13.72
N PHE A 149 7.94 -3.00 12.52
CA PHE A 149 7.75 -2.16 11.34
C PHE A 149 6.26 -2.10 10.96
N ILE A 150 5.87 -0.95 10.41
CA ILE A 150 4.52 -0.66 9.95
C ILE A 150 4.60 -0.38 8.45
N ASP A 151 3.85 -1.15 7.66
CA ASP A 151 3.76 -0.92 6.23
C ASP A 151 3.06 0.42 5.97
N GLY A 152 3.77 1.34 5.31
CA GLY A 152 3.24 2.66 4.96
C GLY A 152 2.14 2.58 3.91
N HIS A 153 2.19 1.57 3.03
CA HIS A 153 1.18 1.27 2.02
C HIS A 153 1.54 -0.03 1.25
N GLY A 154 0.54 -0.87 1.03
CA GLY A 154 0.67 -2.11 0.28
C GLY A 154 -0.67 -2.85 0.14
N HIS A 155 -0.63 -3.99 -0.52
CA HIS A 155 -1.80 -4.78 -0.91
C HIS A 155 -1.65 -6.24 -0.44
N LEU A 156 -1.86 -6.49 0.86
CA LEU A 156 -1.70 -7.82 1.46
C LEU A 156 -2.48 -8.92 0.72
N GLY A 157 -3.72 -8.67 0.32
CA GLY A 157 -4.53 -9.62 -0.46
C GLY A 157 -3.90 -9.96 -1.80
N ALA A 158 -3.30 -8.97 -2.49
CA ALA A 158 -2.56 -9.23 -3.72
C ALA A 158 -1.27 -10.03 -3.48
N VAL A 159 -0.57 -9.80 -2.36
CA VAL A 159 0.57 -10.64 -1.95
C VAL A 159 0.12 -12.08 -1.71
N ALA A 160 -1.03 -12.29 -1.06
CA ALA A 160 -1.62 -13.61 -0.83
C ALA A 160 -1.96 -14.32 -2.14
N LEU A 161 -2.59 -13.64 -3.10
CA LEU A 161 -2.88 -14.19 -4.42
C LEU A 161 -1.61 -14.57 -5.20
N ARG A 162 -0.51 -13.82 -5.02
CA ARG A 162 0.78 -14.11 -5.67
C ARG A 162 1.63 -15.15 -4.93
N SER A 163 1.31 -15.50 -3.68
CA SER A 163 2.12 -16.43 -2.87
C SER A 163 2.24 -17.84 -3.47
N GLU A 164 1.23 -18.28 -4.23
CA GLU A 164 1.24 -19.57 -4.94
C GLU A 164 1.67 -19.46 -6.41
N GLN A 165 1.89 -18.24 -6.89
CA GLN A 165 2.38 -18.01 -8.25
C GLN A 165 3.91 -18.11 -8.27
N VAL A 166 4.43 -18.63 -9.37
CA VAL A 166 5.87 -18.82 -9.56
C VAL A 166 6.51 -17.48 -9.90
N GLN A 167 7.36 -16.97 -9.01
CA GLN A 167 8.17 -15.78 -9.24
C GLN A 167 9.25 -16.08 -10.30
N LEU A 168 9.19 -15.38 -11.44
CA LEU A 168 10.08 -15.56 -12.60
C LEU A 168 10.94 -14.34 -12.89
N ALA A 169 11.04 -13.40 -11.94
CA ALA A 169 11.88 -12.22 -12.08
C ALA A 169 13.36 -12.56 -12.30
N PRO A 170 14.06 -11.73 -13.09
CA PRO A 170 15.51 -11.75 -13.14
C PRO A 170 16.14 -11.23 -11.84
N PRO A 171 17.43 -11.50 -11.62
CA PRO A 171 18.17 -10.88 -10.52
C PRO A 171 18.09 -9.34 -10.55
N PRO A 172 18.09 -8.67 -9.38
CA PRO A 172 18.23 -9.23 -8.04
C PRO A 172 16.92 -9.72 -7.40
N THR A 173 15.76 -9.47 -8.03
CA THR A 173 14.44 -9.81 -7.46
C THR A 173 14.16 -11.30 -7.50
N GLY A 174 14.61 -11.99 -8.56
CA GLY A 174 14.52 -13.44 -8.68
C GLY A 174 15.81 -14.06 -9.20
N THR A 175 15.72 -15.29 -9.69
CA THR A 175 16.88 -16.11 -10.09
C THR A 175 16.92 -16.44 -11.58
N VAL A 176 15.90 -16.05 -12.33
CA VAL A 176 15.72 -16.44 -13.73
C VAL A 176 16.61 -15.58 -14.64
N ARG A 177 17.61 -16.19 -15.28
CA ARG A 177 18.50 -15.48 -16.22
C ARG A 177 18.28 -15.90 -17.67
N SER A 178 17.44 -16.90 -17.89
CA SER A 178 17.21 -17.50 -19.18
C SER A 178 15.89 -18.24 -19.26
N ILE A 179 15.43 -18.53 -20.48
CA ILE A 179 14.25 -19.37 -20.72
C ILE A 179 14.44 -20.76 -20.08
N ALA A 180 15.64 -21.34 -20.16
CA ALA A 180 15.95 -22.61 -19.51
C ALA A 180 15.81 -22.56 -17.97
N ASP A 181 16.22 -21.45 -17.34
CA ASP A 181 16.02 -21.24 -15.90
C ASP A 181 14.53 -21.15 -15.56
N LEU A 182 13.77 -20.37 -16.34
CA LEU A 182 12.33 -20.23 -16.19
C LEU A 182 11.62 -21.59 -16.25
N GLN A 183 11.96 -22.41 -17.26
CA GLN A 183 11.42 -23.75 -17.41
C GLN A 183 11.76 -24.64 -16.20
N ARG A 184 13.02 -24.59 -15.73
CA ARG A 184 13.45 -25.33 -14.54
C ARG A 184 12.67 -24.91 -13.29
N VAL A 185 12.48 -23.62 -13.07
CA VAL A 185 11.73 -23.08 -11.94
C VAL A 185 10.25 -23.52 -11.99
N LEU A 186 9.62 -23.46 -13.17
CA LEU A 186 8.24 -23.94 -13.35
C LEU A 186 8.11 -25.45 -13.11
N ARG A 187 9.01 -26.28 -13.66
CA ARG A 187 9.00 -27.75 -13.42
C ARG A 187 9.21 -28.07 -11.93
N ALA A 188 10.11 -27.35 -11.26
CA ALA A 188 10.35 -27.52 -9.83
C ALA A 188 9.10 -27.17 -9.00
N ASP A 189 8.37 -26.13 -9.37
CA ASP A 189 7.12 -25.77 -8.72
C ASP A 189 6.03 -26.82 -8.91
N ILE A 190 5.80 -27.31 -10.13
CA ILE A 190 4.86 -28.42 -10.42
C ILE A 190 5.15 -29.61 -9.50
N LYS A 191 6.42 -30.01 -9.42
CA LYS A 191 6.86 -31.13 -8.57
C LYS A 191 6.66 -30.85 -7.09
N ARG A 192 7.01 -29.65 -6.63
CA ARG A 192 6.90 -29.23 -5.22
C ARG A 192 5.44 -29.22 -4.75
N ARG A 193 4.54 -28.67 -5.57
CA ARG A 193 3.10 -28.58 -5.27
C ARG A 193 2.34 -29.88 -5.55
N LYS A 194 2.99 -30.87 -6.17
CA LYS A 194 2.39 -32.15 -6.56
C LYS A 194 1.11 -31.97 -7.38
N LEU A 195 1.15 -31.04 -8.34
CA LEU A 195 -0.01 -30.73 -9.16
C LEU A 195 -0.39 -31.94 -10.01
N ALA A 196 -1.69 -32.25 -10.05
CA ALA A 196 -2.28 -33.18 -10.98
C ALA A 196 -2.39 -32.56 -12.38
N GLY A 197 -2.36 -33.40 -13.41
CA GLY A 197 -2.56 -32.97 -14.79
C GLY A 197 -3.86 -32.16 -14.95
N GLY A 198 -3.80 -31.10 -15.76
CA GLY A 198 -4.91 -30.16 -15.93
C GLY A 198 -4.99 -29.02 -14.90
N GLN A 199 -4.25 -29.09 -13.77
CA GLN A 199 -4.17 -27.96 -12.85
C GLN A 199 -3.26 -26.84 -13.38
N TRP A 200 -3.65 -25.58 -13.13
CA TRP A 200 -2.94 -24.40 -13.62
C TRP A 200 -1.58 -24.18 -12.94
N VAL A 201 -0.59 -23.82 -13.76
CA VAL A 201 0.69 -23.28 -13.32
C VAL A 201 0.73 -21.80 -13.72
N VAL A 202 0.81 -20.92 -12.73
CA VAL A 202 0.79 -19.48 -12.93
C VAL A 202 2.15 -18.92 -12.54
N GLY A 203 2.89 -18.38 -13.51
CA GLY A 203 4.12 -17.66 -13.30
C GLY A 203 3.94 -16.15 -13.49
N TRP A 204 4.79 -15.35 -12.87
CA TRP A 204 4.73 -13.89 -12.98
C TRP A 204 6.11 -13.24 -12.94
N ASN A 205 6.15 -11.97 -13.37
CA ASN A 205 7.32 -11.09 -13.31
C ASN A 205 8.51 -11.46 -14.21
N TYR A 206 8.33 -12.31 -15.24
CA TYR A 206 9.42 -12.53 -16.19
C TYR A 206 9.68 -11.25 -17.02
N ASP A 207 10.92 -11.01 -17.44
CA ASP A 207 11.31 -9.84 -18.25
C ASP A 207 12.28 -10.29 -19.33
N ASP A 208 11.84 -10.33 -20.59
CA ASP A 208 12.66 -10.80 -21.72
C ASP A 208 13.87 -9.91 -22.00
N SER A 209 13.83 -8.62 -21.65
CA SER A 209 14.97 -7.71 -21.80
C SER A 209 16.17 -8.08 -20.91
N ARG A 210 15.93 -8.97 -19.93
CA ARG A 210 16.93 -9.46 -18.96
C ARG A 210 17.27 -10.93 -19.14
N LEU A 211 16.60 -11.65 -20.03
CA LEU A 211 16.93 -13.03 -20.35
C LEU A 211 18.11 -13.08 -21.31
N ARG A 212 18.96 -14.10 -21.18
CA ARG A 212 20.10 -14.34 -22.08
C ARG A 212 19.66 -14.45 -23.55
N GLU A 213 18.48 -15.02 -23.79
CA GLU A 213 17.94 -15.19 -25.14
C GLU A 213 17.45 -13.87 -25.77
N ALA A 214 17.26 -12.81 -24.97
CA ALA A 214 16.81 -11.48 -25.42
C ALA A 214 15.59 -11.51 -26.37
N ARG A 215 14.68 -12.46 -26.12
CA ARG A 215 13.43 -12.61 -26.87
C ARG A 215 12.27 -12.94 -25.95
N GLN A 216 11.08 -12.57 -26.39
CA GLN A 216 9.83 -12.94 -25.74
C GLN A 216 9.63 -14.47 -25.72
N LEU A 217 8.95 -14.97 -24.69
CA LEU A 217 8.48 -16.34 -24.62
C LEU A 217 7.39 -16.59 -25.68
N VAL A 218 7.29 -17.83 -26.15
CA VAL A 218 6.18 -18.33 -26.95
C VAL A 218 5.64 -19.63 -26.36
N ARG A 219 4.50 -20.13 -26.86
CA ARG A 219 3.84 -21.34 -26.36
C ARG A 219 4.80 -22.54 -26.27
N ASP A 220 5.69 -22.68 -27.25
CA ASP A 220 6.64 -23.80 -27.35
C ASP A 220 7.62 -23.82 -26.16
N ASP A 221 8.02 -22.64 -25.66
CA ASP A 221 8.89 -22.51 -24.48
C ASP A 221 8.20 -23.05 -23.22
N LEU A 222 6.86 -22.91 -23.14
CA LEU A 222 6.05 -23.38 -22.02
C LEU A 222 5.57 -24.84 -22.23
N ASP A 223 5.35 -25.28 -23.46
CA ASP A 223 5.06 -26.69 -23.77
C ASP A 223 6.24 -27.58 -23.41
N ALA A 224 7.48 -27.08 -23.54
CA ALA A 224 8.67 -27.76 -23.04
C ALA A 224 8.65 -27.97 -21.51
N VAL A 225 7.92 -27.15 -20.75
CA VAL A 225 7.73 -27.34 -19.30
C VAL A 225 6.78 -28.49 -19.04
N SER A 226 5.62 -28.46 -19.70
CA SER A 226 4.59 -29.48 -19.57
C SER A 226 3.56 -29.37 -20.70
N THR A 227 3.14 -30.52 -21.23
CA THR A 227 2.07 -30.66 -22.23
C THR A 227 0.72 -31.09 -21.62
N THR A 228 0.64 -31.28 -20.30
CA THR A 228 -0.57 -31.73 -19.58
C THR A 228 -1.16 -30.69 -18.64
N HIS A 229 -0.33 -29.81 -18.09
CA HIS A 229 -0.76 -28.66 -17.28
C HIS A 229 -0.96 -27.43 -18.16
N PRO A 230 -2.07 -26.68 -18.03
CA PRO A 230 -2.17 -25.34 -18.56
C PRO A 230 -1.24 -24.39 -17.80
N ILE A 231 -0.44 -23.64 -18.56
CA ILE A 231 0.55 -22.71 -18.01
C ILE A 231 0.25 -21.31 -18.54
N VAL A 232 0.26 -20.33 -17.63
CA VAL A 232 0.32 -18.91 -17.98
C VAL A 232 1.52 -18.28 -17.28
N VAL A 233 2.26 -17.44 -18.00
CA VAL A 233 3.36 -16.65 -17.46
C VAL A 233 3.10 -15.17 -17.78
N HIS A 234 2.92 -14.37 -16.73
CA HIS A 234 2.74 -12.92 -16.85
C HIS A 234 4.09 -12.21 -16.92
N HIS A 235 4.24 -11.31 -17.91
CA HIS A 235 5.39 -10.43 -18.03
C HIS A 235 5.42 -9.41 -16.87
N ALA A 236 6.61 -8.93 -16.53
CA ALA A 236 6.82 -7.92 -15.49
C ALA A 236 6.07 -6.60 -15.76
N SER A 237 5.69 -6.34 -17.02
CA SER A 237 4.84 -5.20 -17.38
C SER A 237 3.34 -5.40 -17.11
N GLY A 238 2.88 -6.60 -16.77
CA GLY A 238 1.46 -6.93 -16.62
C GLY A 238 0.62 -6.88 -17.91
N ALA A 239 1.07 -6.18 -18.96
CA ALA A 239 0.38 -6.01 -20.24
C ALA A 239 0.54 -7.19 -21.20
N VAL A 240 1.34 -8.20 -20.83
CA VAL A 240 1.56 -9.39 -21.64
C VAL A 240 1.47 -10.64 -20.78
N ALA A 241 0.81 -11.66 -21.31
CA ALA A 241 0.82 -13.02 -20.77
C ALA A 241 1.18 -14.02 -21.88
N ILE A 242 1.89 -15.08 -21.53
CA ILE A 242 2.23 -16.17 -22.45
C ILE A 242 1.59 -17.44 -21.93
N VAL A 243 0.87 -18.13 -22.81
CA VAL A 243 0.16 -19.38 -22.51
C VAL A 243 0.68 -20.53 -23.37
N ASN A 244 0.70 -21.73 -22.80
CA ASN A 244 1.09 -22.95 -23.50
C ASN A 244 -0.09 -23.57 -24.29
N THR A 245 0.17 -24.66 -25.02
CA THR A 245 -0.85 -25.31 -25.85
C THR A 245 -2.06 -25.82 -25.05
N PRO A 246 -1.91 -26.50 -23.90
CA PRO A 246 -3.04 -26.84 -23.02
C PRO A 246 -3.89 -25.63 -22.60
N ALA A 247 -3.26 -24.51 -22.25
CA ALA A 247 -3.98 -23.29 -21.89
C ALA A 247 -4.74 -22.68 -23.09
N LEU A 248 -4.13 -22.61 -24.27
CA LEU A 248 -4.83 -22.15 -25.49
C LEU A 248 -6.09 -23.00 -25.79
N ARG A 249 -6.01 -24.33 -25.62
CA ARG A 249 -7.15 -25.23 -25.79
C ARG A 249 -8.26 -24.95 -24.78
N LEU A 250 -7.92 -24.79 -23.50
CA LEU A 250 -8.90 -24.44 -22.46
C LEU A 250 -9.58 -23.09 -22.71
N LEU A 251 -8.84 -22.12 -23.26
CA LEU A 251 -9.36 -20.79 -23.59
C LEU A 251 -10.15 -20.76 -24.90
N GLY A 252 -10.15 -21.84 -25.69
CA GLY A 252 -10.78 -21.86 -27.01
C GLY A 252 -10.11 -20.92 -28.02
N ILE A 253 -8.83 -20.57 -27.82
CA ILE A 253 -8.09 -19.68 -28.72
C ILE A 253 -7.48 -20.51 -29.86
N ILE A 254 -8.01 -20.30 -31.06
CA ILE A 254 -7.66 -21.01 -32.31
C ILE A 254 -7.18 -20.02 -33.38
N ALA A 255 -6.84 -20.52 -34.57
CA ALA A 255 -6.34 -19.71 -35.68
C ALA A 255 -7.32 -18.61 -36.12
N ASP A 256 -8.62 -18.88 -36.02
CA ASP A 256 -9.68 -17.94 -36.41
C ASP A 256 -10.20 -17.05 -35.28
N THR A 257 -9.72 -17.21 -34.04
CA THR A 257 -10.12 -16.34 -32.93
C THR A 257 -9.69 -14.91 -33.23
N PRO A 258 -10.61 -13.93 -33.29
CA PRO A 258 -10.26 -12.53 -33.55
C PRO A 258 -9.57 -11.91 -32.34
N ASP A 259 -8.82 -10.84 -32.58
CA ASP A 259 -8.24 -10.03 -31.52
C ASP A 259 -9.35 -9.28 -30.74
N PRO A 260 -9.29 -9.22 -29.40
CA PRO A 260 -10.26 -8.45 -28.63
C PRO A 260 -10.03 -6.95 -28.82
N PRO A 261 -11.06 -6.10 -28.64
CA PRO A 261 -10.89 -4.65 -28.69
C PRO A 261 -9.78 -4.18 -27.73
N GLY A 262 -8.79 -3.45 -28.25
CA GLY A 262 -7.67 -2.93 -27.46
C GLY A 262 -6.67 -4.00 -26.99
N GLY A 263 -6.58 -5.14 -27.68
CA GLY A 263 -5.59 -6.17 -27.40
C GLY A 263 -5.27 -7.02 -28.61
N GLN A 264 -4.27 -7.89 -28.46
CA GLN A 264 -3.77 -8.69 -29.58
C GLN A 264 -3.46 -10.12 -29.12
N ILE A 265 -3.86 -11.09 -29.94
CA ILE A 265 -3.43 -12.48 -29.83
C ILE A 265 -2.27 -12.68 -30.81
N GLY A 266 -1.08 -12.91 -30.26
CA GLY A 266 0.13 -13.16 -31.05
C GLY A 266 0.00 -14.38 -31.94
N ARG A 267 0.59 -14.30 -33.14
CA ARG A 267 0.54 -15.35 -34.17
C ARG A 267 1.92 -15.86 -34.52
N ARG A 268 2.02 -17.12 -34.92
CA ARG A 268 3.27 -17.71 -35.41
C ARG A 268 3.67 -17.04 -36.73
N PRO A 269 4.98 -16.91 -37.02
CA PRO A 269 5.43 -16.35 -38.29
C PRO A 269 4.79 -17.08 -39.48
N ARG A 270 4.25 -16.30 -40.44
CA ARG A 270 3.61 -16.80 -41.67
C ARG A 270 2.43 -17.75 -41.43
N SER A 271 1.74 -17.62 -40.28
CA SER A 271 0.57 -18.44 -39.95
C SER A 271 -0.47 -17.65 -39.15
N ARG A 272 -1.72 -18.12 -39.14
CA ARG A 272 -2.78 -17.64 -38.24
C ARG A 272 -2.81 -18.38 -36.90
N GLU A 273 -1.99 -19.43 -36.75
CA GLU A 273 -1.91 -20.16 -35.49
C GLU A 273 -1.46 -19.25 -34.32
N PRO A 274 -2.12 -19.32 -33.15
CA PRO A 274 -1.71 -18.56 -31.98
C PRO A 274 -0.29 -18.93 -31.52
N SER A 275 0.57 -17.94 -31.31
CA SER A 275 1.92 -18.14 -30.75
C SER A 275 1.90 -18.37 -29.23
N GLY A 276 0.76 -18.17 -28.58
CA GLY A 276 0.61 -18.20 -27.12
C GLY A 276 0.81 -16.84 -26.44
N VAL A 277 1.23 -15.81 -27.17
CA VAL A 277 1.38 -14.46 -26.61
C VAL A 277 0.02 -13.75 -26.61
N LEU A 278 -0.38 -13.19 -25.48
CA LEU A 278 -1.57 -12.37 -25.30
C LEU A 278 -1.14 -10.98 -24.82
N ALA A 279 -1.50 -9.93 -25.54
CA ALA A 279 -1.13 -8.56 -25.24
C ALA A 279 -2.34 -7.66 -24.95
N ASP A 280 -2.14 -6.71 -24.05
CA ASP A 280 -3.11 -5.71 -23.60
C ASP A 280 -4.44 -6.36 -23.16
N SER A 281 -5.57 -5.98 -23.76
CA SER A 281 -6.87 -6.53 -23.36
C SER A 281 -7.00 -8.04 -23.57
N ALA A 282 -6.15 -8.65 -24.40
CA ALA A 282 -6.12 -10.11 -24.58
C ALA A 282 -5.62 -10.86 -23.34
N VAL A 283 -4.87 -10.21 -22.45
CA VAL A 283 -4.49 -10.79 -21.15
C VAL A 283 -5.72 -11.16 -20.32
N PHE A 284 -6.83 -10.41 -20.45
CA PHE A 284 -8.05 -10.71 -19.71
C PHE A 284 -8.71 -12.03 -20.13
N LEU A 285 -8.42 -12.55 -21.33
CA LEU A 285 -8.94 -13.85 -21.77
C LEU A 285 -8.46 -14.96 -20.82
N VAL A 286 -7.16 -14.96 -20.48
CA VAL A 286 -6.61 -15.94 -19.55
C VAL A 286 -6.97 -15.63 -18.09
N THR A 287 -6.90 -14.36 -17.67
CA THR A 287 -7.20 -13.97 -16.28
C THR A 287 -8.61 -14.38 -15.85
N ARG A 288 -9.60 -14.30 -16.75
CA ARG A 288 -10.99 -14.70 -16.47
C ARG A 288 -11.19 -16.22 -16.35
N ALA A 289 -10.30 -17.00 -16.97
CA ALA A 289 -10.37 -18.46 -16.97
C ALA A 289 -9.61 -19.10 -15.79
N LEU A 290 -8.78 -18.34 -15.09
CA LEU A 290 -8.07 -18.83 -13.92
C LEU A 290 -9.05 -19.20 -12.80
N PRO A 291 -8.87 -20.36 -12.13
CA PRO A 291 -9.67 -20.73 -10.98
C PRO A 291 -9.59 -19.66 -9.88
N ARG A 292 -10.75 -19.29 -9.33
CA ARG A 292 -10.80 -18.45 -8.15
C ARG A 292 -10.58 -19.31 -6.91
N PRO A 293 -9.71 -18.89 -5.97
CA PRO A 293 -9.59 -19.60 -4.71
C PRO A 293 -10.92 -19.55 -3.94
N SER A 294 -11.21 -20.59 -3.17
CA SER A 294 -12.27 -20.53 -2.17
C SER A 294 -11.91 -19.56 -1.04
N ASP A 295 -12.89 -19.16 -0.23
CA ASP A 295 -12.67 -18.32 0.95
C ASP A 295 -11.64 -18.94 1.93
N ASP A 296 -11.66 -20.27 2.09
CA ASP A 296 -10.73 -21.00 2.97
C ASP A 296 -9.31 -21.07 2.39
N GLU A 297 -9.20 -21.21 1.06
CA GLU A 297 -7.91 -21.13 0.37
C GLU A 297 -7.34 -19.72 0.46
N LEU A 298 -8.16 -18.69 0.24
CA LEU A 298 -7.73 -17.29 0.36
C LEU A 298 -7.34 -16.95 1.80
N ALA A 299 -8.10 -17.40 2.81
CA ALA A 299 -7.76 -17.31 4.22
C ALA A 299 -6.37 -17.90 4.52
N THR A 300 -6.11 -19.10 3.99
CA THR A 300 -4.81 -19.77 4.16
C THR A 300 -3.68 -18.98 3.51
N ARG A 301 -3.91 -18.47 2.29
CA ARG A 301 -2.93 -17.66 1.55
C ARG A 301 -2.64 -16.32 2.22
N LEU A 302 -3.65 -15.68 2.83
CA LEU A 302 -3.49 -14.44 3.58
C LEU A 302 -2.53 -14.64 4.76
N VAL A 303 -2.76 -15.65 5.60
CA VAL A 303 -1.86 -15.96 6.72
C VAL A 303 -0.45 -16.31 6.23
N GLN A 304 -0.32 -16.99 5.10
CA GLN A 304 1.00 -17.25 4.49
C GLN A 304 1.67 -15.96 3.97
N ALA A 305 0.91 -15.01 3.43
CA ALA A 305 1.43 -13.71 3.02
C ALA A 305 1.92 -12.92 4.23
N GLU A 306 1.17 -12.91 5.33
CA GLU A 306 1.57 -12.25 6.59
C GLU A 306 2.93 -12.75 7.09
N ARG A 307 3.20 -14.06 7.00
CA ARG A 307 4.54 -14.62 7.34
C ARG A 307 5.68 -14.01 6.56
N GLN A 308 5.44 -13.54 5.32
CA GLN A 308 6.45 -12.87 4.52
C GLN A 308 6.78 -11.46 5.05
N TYR A 309 5.83 -10.82 5.71
CA TYR A 309 5.95 -9.54 6.38
C TYR A 309 6.57 -9.72 7.77
N VAL A 310 6.04 -10.65 8.57
CA VAL A 310 6.52 -10.92 9.94
C VAL A 310 8.00 -11.29 9.94
N ARG A 311 8.47 -12.16 9.04
CA ARG A 311 9.91 -12.51 8.95
C ARG A 311 10.82 -11.32 8.63
N ARG A 312 10.24 -10.20 8.20
CA ARG A 312 10.93 -8.95 7.86
C ARG A 312 10.72 -7.87 8.91
N GLY A 313 10.12 -8.20 10.06
CA GLY A 313 9.94 -7.28 11.17
C GLY A 313 8.63 -6.51 11.18
N PHE A 314 7.74 -6.71 10.20
CA PHE A 314 6.45 -6.03 10.19
C PHE A 314 5.48 -6.63 11.21
N THR A 315 4.81 -5.77 11.96
CA THR A 315 3.74 -6.14 12.91
C THR A 315 2.40 -5.52 12.53
N THR A 316 2.41 -4.48 11.70
CA THR A 316 1.21 -3.88 11.11
C THR A 316 1.40 -3.72 9.61
N VAL A 317 0.39 -4.10 8.83
CA VAL A 317 0.40 -4.02 7.37
C VAL A 317 -0.87 -3.36 6.85
N GLN A 318 -0.84 -2.93 5.58
CA GLN A 318 -2.01 -2.40 4.91
C GLN A 318 -2.50 -3.34 3.82
N ASP A 319 -3.81 -3.35 3.61
CA ASP A 319 -4.40 -3.83 2.37
C ASP A 319 -5.19 -2.70 1.73
N ALA A 320 -4.55 -2.04 0.79
CA ALA A 320 -5.03 -0.86 0.11
C ALA A 320 -5.69 -1.19 -1.25
N ALA A 321 -6.12 -2.44 -1.44
CA ALA A 321 -6.92 -2.87 -2.58
C ALA A 321 -8.11 -3.77 -2.20
N ALA A 322 -8.38 -3.92 -0.91
CA ALA A 322 -9.40 -4.83 -0.39
C ALA A 322 -10.81 -4.22 -0.50
N GLY A 323 -11.71 -4.90 -1.19
CA GLY A 323 -13.12 -4.51 -1.28
C GLY A 323 -13.94 -4.91 -0.05
N PRO A 324 -15.25 -4.62 -0.04
CA PRO A 324 -16.15 -5.01 1.05
C PRO A 324 -16.15 -6.51 1.36
N ASP A 325 -16.09 -7.37 0.34
CA ASP A 325 -16.07 -8.83 0.52
C ASP A 325 -14.74 -9.30 1.16
N ASP A 326 -13.63 -8.65 0.84
CA ASP A 326 -12.33 -8.93 1.44
C ASP A 326 -12.31 -8.51 2.93
N LEU A 327 -12.95 -7.40 3.27
CA LEU A 327 -13.06 -6.91 4.64
C LEU A 327 -13.74 -7.92 5.57
N ASP A 328 -14.79 -8.61 5.09
CA ASP A 328 -15.45 -9.64 5.87
C ASP A 328 -14.56 -10.87 6.07
N LEU A 329 -13.77 -11.26 5.07
CA LEU A 329 -12.75 -12.29 5.24
C LEU A 329 -11.70 -11.91 6.31
N TYR A 330 -11.18 -10.68 6.26
CA TYR A 330 -10.26 -10.17 7.28
C TYR A 330 -10.91 -10.20 8.68
N ARG A 331 -12.15 -9.73 8.82
CA ARG A 331 -12.88 -9.78 10.10
C ARG A 331 -13.07 -11.20 10.61
N ARG A 332 -13.38 -12.17 9.74
CA ARG A 332 -13.50 -13.59 10.11
C ARG A 332 -12.18 -14.13 10.67
N LEU A 333 -11.06 -13.85 9.99
CA LEU A 333 -9.72 -14.24 10.45
C LEU A 333 -9.36 -13.57 11.79
N ALA A 334 -9.70 -12.29 11.96
CA ALA A 334 -9.51 -11.58 13.22
C ALA A 334 -10.31 -12.20 14.37
N ARG A 335 -11.59 -12.54 14.15
CA ARG A 335 -12.45 -13.21 15.15
C ARG A 335 -11.92 -14.57 15.56
N ALA A 336 -11.30 -15.29 14.62
CA ALA A 336 -10.66 -16.58 14.85
C ALA A 336 -9.21 -16.46 15.38
N ASN A 337 -8.71 -15.25 15.65
CA ASN A 337 -7.33 -14.97 16.07
C ASN A 337 -6.26 -15.61 15.16
N LYS A 338 -6.50 -15.58 13.84
CA LYS A 338 -5.60 -16.21 12.85
C LYS A 338 -4.54 -15.28 12.27
N HIS A 339 -4.72 -13.97 12.40
CA HIS A 339 -3.73 -13.00 11.92
C HIS A 339 -2.45 -13.00 12.77
N GLU A 340 -1.31 -13.05 12.10
CA GLU A 340 0.03 -12.92 12.67
C GLU A 340 0.50 -11.45 12.72
N VAL A 341 -0.19 -10.55 12.02
CA VAL A 341 -0.02 -9.08 12.04
C VAL A 341 -1.33 -8.35 12.36
N ASP A 342 -1.27 -7.04 12.61
CA ASP A 342 -2.44 -6.18 12.52
C ASP A 342 -2.62 -5.67 11.08
N VAL A 343 -3.86 -5.62 10.57
CA VAL A 343 -4.18 -5.25 9.18
C VAL A 343 -5.05 -3.99 9.16
N VAL A 344 -4.62 -2.97 8.42
CA VAL A 344 -5.42 -1.78 8.14
C VAL A 344 -5.90 -1.84 6.69
N VAL A 345 -7.20 -1.86 6.50
CA VAL A 345 -7.85 -2.02 5.19
C VAL A 345 -8.27 -0.66 4.65
N TYR A 346 -7.96 -0.40 3.39
CA TYR A 346 -8.39 0.78 2.62
C TYR A 346 -9.03 0.30 1.30
N PRO A 347 -10.38 0.29 1.21
CA PRO A 347 -11.05 -0.05 -0.04
C PRO A 347 -10.77 0.98 -1.12
N VAL A 348 -10.44 0.50 -2.32
CA VAL A 348 -10.27 1.35 -3.50
C VAL A 348 -11.64 1.83 -3.97
N VAL A 349 -11.75 3.14 -4.12
CA VAL A 349 -12.92 3.82 -4.65
C VAL A 349 -12.58 4.34 -6.03
N THR A 350 -13.33 3.90 -7.04
CA THR A 350 -13.13 4.33 -8.44
C THR A 350 -14.23 5.26 -8.95
N SER A 351 -15.27 5.49 -8.14
CA SER A 351 -16.39 6.36 -8.47
C SER A 351 -17.13 6.82 -7.21
N VAL A 352 -17.96 7.86 -7.32
CA VAL A 352 -18.86 8.29 -6.22
C VAL A 352 -19.75 7.13 -5.76
N ALA A 353 -20.27 6.33 -6.70
CA ALA A 353 -21.14 5.20 -6.38
C ALA A 353 -20.43 4.09 -5.58
N ASP A 354 -19.11 3.91 -5.76
CA ASP A 354 -18.33 2.99 -4.93
C ASP A 354 -18.16 3.55 -3.51
N ALA A 355 -17.92 4.85 -3.39
CA ALA A 355 -17.82 5.53 -2.10
C ALA A 355 -19.14 5.44 -1.31
N GLU A 356 -20.28 5.69 -1.96
CA GLU A 356 -21.61 5.63 -1.34
C GLU A 356 -21.93 4.26 -0.73
N ARG A 357 -21.41 3.16 -1.30
CA ARG A 357 -21.57 1.81 -0.74
C ARG A 357 -20.88 1.60 0.61
N LEU A 358 -19.91 2.45 0.95
CA LEU A 358 -19.17 2.39 2.21
C LEU A 358 -19.85 3.21 3.32
N VAL A 359 -20.87 4.02 3.00
CA VAL A 359 -21.64 4.77 3.98
C VAL A 359 -22.27 3.83 5.00
N GLY A 360 -22.13 4.17 6.28
CA GLY A 360 -22.60 3.35 7.42
C GLY A 360 -21.61 2.29 7.90
N GLN A 361 -20.49 2.05 7.19
CA GLN A 361 -19.41 1.22 7.73
C GLN A 361 -18.69 1.94 8.88
N ARG A 362 -18.15 1.15 9.82
CA ARG A 362 -17.41 1.67 10.98
C ARG A 362 -15.91 1.81 10.66
N PHE A 363 -15.48 3.03 10.37
CA PHE A 363 -14.07 3.38 10.14
C PHE A 363 -13.32 3.69 11.44
N GLY A 364 -12.00 3.58 11.41
CA GLY A 364 -11.06 4.01 12.46
C GLY A 364 -11.00 3.12 13.71
N ALA A 365 -11.95 2.21 13.92
CA ALA A 365 -11.98 1.32 15.07
C ALA A 365 -11.33 -0.04 14.76
N TRP A 366 -10.51 -0.52 15.70
CA TRP A 366 -9.97 -1.88 15.65
C TRP A 366 -11.04 -2.91 16.03
N GLU A 367 -11.27 -3.88 15.16
CA GLU A 367 -11.94 -5.15 15.47
C GLU A 367 -10.84 -6.22 15.66
N ARG A 368 -10.41 -6.39 16.93
CA ARG A 368 -9.25 -7.22 17.31
C ARG A 368 -7.96 -6.78 16.60
N SER A 369 -7.64 -7.38 15.45
CA SER A 369 -6.42 -7.14 14.67
C SER A 369 -6.67 -6.52 13.30
N VAL A 370 -7.91 -6.17 12.99
CA VAL A 370 -8.29 -5.56 11.70
C VAL A 370 -8.92 -4.20 11.95
N LYS A 371 -8.62 -3.23 11.10
CA LYS A 371 -9.23 -1.90 11.11
C LYS A 371 -9.59 -1.49 9.70
N LEU A 372 -10.81 -1.01 9.49
CA LEU A 372 -11.16 -0.25 8.29
C LEU A 372 -10.63 1.18 8.48
N GLY A 373 -9.50 1.51 7.83
CA GLY A 373 -8.75 2.75 8.11
C GLY A 373 -9.32 3.97 7.41
N GLY A 374 -9.73 3.79 6.15
CA GLY A 374 -10.14 4.85 5.26
C GLY A 374 -10.44 4.28 3.88
N ILE A 375 -10.36 5.13 2.86
CA ILE A 375 -10.47 4.74 1.45
C ILE A 375 -9.19 5.04 0.69
N GLU A 376 -9.01 4.37 -0.44
CA GLU A 376 -7.95 4.67 -1.40
C GLU A 376 -8.52 5.20 -2.72
N LEU A 377 -7.86 6.21 -3.28
CA LEU A 377 -8.08 6.71 -4.64
C LEU A 377 -6.84 6.46 -5.50
N VAL A 378 -7.05 6.24 -6.79
CA VAL A 378 -5.98 6.15 -7.80
C VAL A 378 -6.16 7.27 -8.81
N LEU A 379 -5.25 8.26 -8.76
CA LEU A 379 -5.40 9.49 -9.56
C LEU A 379 -4.60 9.47 -10.86
N ASP A 380 -3.53 8.69 -10.94
CA ASP A 380 -2.73 8.50 -12.15
C ASP A 380 -2.11 7.09 -12.25
N GLY A 381 -1.26 6.88 -13.26
CA GLY A 381 -0.51 5.64 -13.42
C GLY A 381 0.92 5.71 -12.85
N GLY A 382 1.73 4.68 -13.07
CA GLY A 382 3.11 4.64 -12.61
C GLY A 382 4.11 5.50 -13.40
N LEU A 383 5.16 5.99 -12.72
CA LEU A 383 6.27 6.71 -13.34
C LEU A 383 7.14 5.78 -14.22
N GLN A 384 7.28 4.51 -13.85
CA GLN A 384 8.06 3.48 -14.55
C GLN A 384 7.53 3.20 -15.96
N SER A 385 6.21 3.16 -16.10
CA SER A 385 5.49 3.05 -17.38
C SER A 385 5.38 4.38 -18.11
N ARG A 386 5.81 5.48 -17.48
CA ARG A 386 5.63 6.86 -17.94
C ARG A 386 4.16 7.21 -18.17
N SER A 387 3.27 6.73 -17.30
CA SER A 387 1.83 7.02 -17.32
C SER A 387 1.38 7.92 -16.17
N ALA A 388 2.21 8.14 -15.16
CA ALA A 388 2.00 9.16 -14.12
C ALA A 388 1.78 10.55 -14.74
N TRP A 389 0.86 11.32 -14.17
CA TRP A 389 0.40 12.58 -14.73
C TRP A 389 1.25 13.77 -14.26
N LEU A 390 2.04 14.33 -15.16
CA LEU A 390 3.07 15.34 -14.89
C LEU A 390 2.69 16.74 -15.36
N GLY A 391 3.11 17.74 -14.59
CA GLY A 391 3.07 19.16 -14.96
C GLY A 391 4.09 19.53 -16.05
N THR A 392 5.04 18.66 -16.35
CA THR A 392 6.05 18.82 -17.43
C THR A 392 6.17 17.52 -18.23
N PRO A 393 6.27 17.56 -19.58
CA PRO A 393 6.35 16.35 -20.41
C PRO A 393 7.50 15.40 -20.02
N TYR A 394 7.31 14.11 -20.27
CA TYR A 394 8.38 13.11 -20.15
C TYR A 394 9.52 13.44 -21.11
N ALA A 395 10.77 13.16 -20.71
CA ALA A 395 11.94 13.35 -21.57
C ALA A 395 11.86 12.44 -22.80
N THR A 396 11.50 11.17 -22.58
CA THR A 396 11.20 10.22 -23.65
C THR A 396 9.79 9.67 -23.45
N PRO A 397 8.82 9.92 -24.33
CA PRO A 397 7.47 9.36 -24.22
C PRO A 397 7.45 7.83 -24.45
N PRO A 398 6.44 7.10 -23.95
CA PRO A 398 6.21 5.71 -24.35
C PRO A 398 6.09 5.55 -25.88
N PRO A 399 6.43 4.39 -26.45
CA PRO A 399 6.13 4.08 -27.84
C PRO A 399 4.66 4.37 -28.18
N GLY A 400 4.41 5.02 -29.31
CA GLY A 400 3.07 5.40 -29.76
C GLY A 400 2.46 6.63 -29.06
N LYS A 401 3.16 7.27 -28.12
CA LYS A 401 2.72 8.54 -27.49
C LYS A 401 3.43 9.75 -28.11
N PRO A 402 2.78 10.93 -28.15
CA PRO A 402 3.37 12.13 -28.74
C PRO A 402 4.54 12.68 -27.91
N ARG A 403 5.41 13.48 -28.52
CA ARG A 403 6.56 14.14 -27.86
C ARG A 403 6.18 15.02 -26.65
N GLY A 404 4.95 15.51 -26.59
CA GLY A 404 4.41 16.29 -25.46
C GLY A 404 3.71 15.46 -24.38
N TRP A 405 3.85 14.13 -24.38
CA TRP A 405 3.17 13.25 -23.45
C TRP A 405 3.51 13.57 -21.99
N ARG A 406 2.47 13.64 -21.16
CA ARG A 406 2.51 14.02 -19.75
C ARG A 406 1.90 12.95 -18.84
N GLY A 407 1.58 11.75 -19.35
CA GLY A 407 0.69 10.84 -18.65
C GLY A 407 -0.76 11.34 -18.67
N THR A 408 -1.60 10.70 -17.86
CA THR A 408 -3.05 10.98 -17.83
C THR A 408 -3.60 10.80 -16.43
N ALA A 409 -4.52 11.69 -16.04
CA ALA A 409 -5.39 11.46 -14.90
C ALA A 409 -6.25 10.21 -15.13
N VAL A 410 -6.54 9.48 -14.05
CA VAL A 410 -7.46 8.34 -14.03
C VAL A 410 -8.88 8.81 -13.69
N MET A 411 -9.00 9.77 -12.79
CA MET A 411 -10.28 10.31 -12.31
C MET A 411 -10.47 11.78 -12.70
N ALA A 412 -11.72 12.18 -12.94
CA ALA A 412 -12.04 13.58 -13.22
C ALA A 412 -12.04 14.42 -11.93
N ALA A 413 -11.57 15.67 -11.98
CA ALA A 413 -11.48 16.54 -10.80
C ALA A 413 -12.81 16.72 -10.03
N PRO A 414 -13.98 16.92 -10.68
CA PRO A 414 -15.25 17.03 -9.96
C PRO A 414 -15.63 15.75 -9.20
N GLU A 415 -15.26 14.58 -9.74
CA GLU A 415 -15.54 13.30 -9.11
C GLU A 415 -14.65 13.08 -7.88
N VAL A 416 -13.36 13.42 -7.98
CA VAL A 416 -12.44 13.42 -6.84
C VAL A 416 -13.00 14.32 -5.73
N GLU A 417 -13.36 15.55 -6.05
CA GLU A 417 -13.94 16.51 -5.10
C GLU A 417 -15.19 15.96 -4.39
N GLN A 418 -16.14 15.38 -5.12
CA GLN A 418 -17.34 14.76 -4.55
C GLN A 418 -17.03 13.61 -3.60
N ILE A 419 -16.03 12.77 -3.93
CA ILE A 419 -15.63 11.67 -3.05
C ILE A 419 -14.96 12.21 -1.77
N LEU A 420 -14.15 13.27 -1.88
CA LEU A 420 -13.52 13.90 -0.72
C LEU A 420 -14.55 14.59 0.18
N GLU A 421 -15.58 15.23 -0.39
CA GLU A 421 -16.70 15.77 0.38
C GLU A 421 -17.38 14.68 1.20
N LEU A 422 -17.73 13.56 0.56
CA LEU A 422 -18.34 12.42 1.24
C LEU A 422 -17.41 11.84 2.32
N ALA A 423 -16.12 11.70 2.02
CA ALA A 423 -15.14 11.20 2.98
C ALA A 423 -15.04 12.12 4.21
N VAL A 424 -15.02 13.44 4.02
CA VAL A 424 -15.01 14.41 5.13
C VAL A 424 -16.31 14.33 5.94
N GLU A 425 -17.46 14.20 5.27
CA GLU A 425 -18.78 14.05 5.91
C GLU A 425 -18.87 12.81 6.79
N GLN A 426 -18.33 11.69 6.30
CA GLN A 426 -18.36 10.41 7.00
C GLN A 426 -17.16 10.21 7.94
N GLY A 427 -16.21 11.15 7.94
CA GLY A 427 -15.02 11.14 8.78
C GLY A 427 -13.96 10.10 8.39
N TRP A 428 -13.86 9.77 7.11
CA TRP A 428 -12.90 8.82 6.57
C TRP A 428 -11.52 9.46 6.36
N GLN A 429 -10.46 8.68 6.56
CA GLN A 429 -9.15 9.00 6.01
C GLN A 429 -9.16 8.69 4.51
N VAL A 430 -8.42 9.47 3.72
CA VAL A 430 -8.25 9.23 2.29
C VAL A 430 -6.76 9.11 1.99
N LEU A 431 -6.40 7.99 1.36
CA LEU A 431 -5.11 7.76 0.74
C LEU A 431 -5.29 7.95 -0.78
N ALA A 432 -4.38 8.69 -1.43
CA ALA A 432 -4.46 8.93 -2.87
C ALA A 432 -3.15 8.57 -3.54
N HIS A 433 -3.17 7.58 -4.43
CA HIS A 433 -2.07 7.29 -5.35
C HIS A 433 -1.91 8.46 -6.34
N ALA A 434 -0.73 9.08 -6.28
CA ALA A 434 -0.29 10.12 -7.20
C ALA A 434 1.25 10.05 -7.35
N ASP A 435 1.73 9.40 -8.40
CA ASP A 435 3.16 9.41 -8.74
C ASP A 435 3.57 10.77 -9.32
N GLY A 436 2.68 11.36 -10.12
CA GLY A 436 2.88 12.57 -10.89
C GLY A 436 2.50 13.86 -10.15
N ASP A 437 3.25 14.93 -10.41
CA ASP A 437 3.05 16.22 -9.76
C ASP A 437 1.71 16.87 -10.15
N ALA A 438 1.19 16.64 -11.36
CA ALA A 438 -0.15 17.14 -11.71
C ALA A 438 -1.29 16.35 -11.03
N ALA A 439 -1.10 15.06 -10.76
CA ALA A 439 -2.04 14.28 -9.96
C ALA A 439 -2.03 14.72 -8.48
N ALA A 440 -0.86 15.07 -7.95
CA ALA A 440 -0.76 15.68 -6.62
C ALA A 440 -1.50 17.03 -6.55
N ASP A 441 -1.36 17.89 -7.57
CA ASP A 441 -2.15 19.14 -7.65
C ASP A 441 -3.65 18.88 -7.63
N GLN A 442 -4.14 17.89 -8.40
CA GLN A 442 -5.56 17.52 -8.40
C GLN A 442 -6.08 17.17 -6.99
N TYR A 443 -5.29 16.43 -6.21
CA TYR A 443 -5.68 16.03 -4.86
C TYR A 443 -5.62 17.21 -3.88
N LEU A 444 -4.54 18.00 -3.91
CA LEU A 444 -4.37 19.17 -3.06
C LEU A 444 -5.46 20.21 -3.31
N ASP A 445 -5.73 20.53 -4.58
CA ASP A 445 -6.77 21.48 -4.99
C ASP A 445 -8.16 21.02 -4.56
N ALA A 446 -8.46 19.72 -4.69
CA ALA A 446 -9.76 19.19 -4.30
C ALA A 446 -9.90 19.21 -2.77
N TRP A 447 -8.86 18.85 -2.02
CA TRP A 447 -8.87 18.87 -0.57
C TRP A 447 -9.05 20.28 0.00
N GLU A 448 -8.33 21.28 -0.55
CA GLU A 448 -8.49 22.69 -0.20
C GLU A 448 -9.93 23.17 -0.38
N ARG A 449 -10.52 22.93 -1.56
CA ARG A 449 -11.92 23.31 -1.85
C ARG A 449 -12.92 22.67 -0.90
N VAL A 450 -12.71 21.41 -0.53
CA VAL A 450 -13.57 20.73 0.45
C VAL A 450 -13.45 21.39 1.83
N LEU A 451 -12.23 21.72 2.26
CA LEU A 451 -12.00 22.37 3.56
C LEU A 451 -12.51 23.82 3.62
N GLU A 452 -12.50 24.54 2.49
CA GLU A 452 -13.13 25.87 2.38
C GLU A 452 -14.64 25.82 2.63
N ARG A 453 -15.32 24.78 2.12
CA ARG A 453 -16.77 24.60 2.28
C ARG A 453 -17.14 23.98 3.62
N ARG A 454 -16.27 23.14 4.18
CA ARG A 454 -16.55 22.35 5.37
C ARG A 454 -15.29 22.18 6.21
N ARG A 455 -15.26 22.82 7.38
CA ARG A 455 -14.23 22.55 8.38
C ARG A 455 -14.29 21.10 8.82
N ALA A 456 -13.17 20.40 8.73
CA ALA A 456 -13.02 19.00 9.15
C ALA A 456 -12.09 18.90 10.36
N ALA A 457 -12.30 17.86 11.18
CA ALA A 457 -11.23 17.39 12.06
C ALA A 457 -10.07 16.82 11.22
N ASP A 458 -8.87 16.77 11.79
CA ASP A 458 -7.71 16.16 11.13
C ASP A 458 -8.02 14.73 10.66
N ARG A 459 -7.86 14.50 9.35
CA ARG A 459 -8.07 13.20 8.69
C ARG A 459 -6.76 12.55 8.24
N ARG A 460 -5.60 13.18 8.51
CA ARG A 460 -4.27 12.73 8.09
C ARG A 460 -4.30 12.24 6.63
N PRO A 461 -4.75 13.09 5.67
CA PRO A 461 -4.78 12.68 4.28
C PRO A 461 -3.37 12.28 3.85
N VAL A 462 -3.29 11.30 2.95
CA VAL A 462 -2.00 10.74 2.55
C VAL A 462 -1.90 10.77 1.04
N LEU A 463 -0.86 11.41 0.52
CA LEU A 463 -0.46 11.19 -0.86
C LEU A 463 0.50 10.01 -0.91
N LEU A 464 0.08 8.96 -1.61
CA LEU A 464 0.85 7.75 -1.79
C LEU A 464 1.82 7.92 -2.95
N ARG A 465 2.96 7.25 -2.82
CA ARG A 465 4.07 7.20 -3.78
C ARG A 465 4.83 8.52 -3.88
N THR A 466 4.16 9.60 -4.26
CA THR A 466 4.63 10.99 -4.24
C THR A 466 5.98 11.23 -4.90
N GLN A 467 6.25 10.48 -5.98
CA GLN A 467 7.61 10.42 -6.51
C GLN A 467 8.09 11.76 -7.07
N THR A 468 7.21 12.58 -7.65
CA THR A 468 7.58 13.81 -8.35
C THR A 468 7.14 15.11 -7.66
N LEU A 469 6.81 15.07 -6.36
CA LEU A 469 6.36 16.26 -5.61
C LEU A 469 7.31 17.46 -5.77
N ARG A 470 6.71 18.63 -5.98
CA ARG A 470 7.40 19.93 -6.03
C ARG A 470 7.51 20.55 -4.64
N GLU A 471 8.38 21.56 -4.52
CA GLU A 471 8.56 22.31 -3.26
C GLU A 471 7.26 22.99 -2.81
N ASP A 472 6.56 23.65 -3.73
CA ASP A 472 5.28 24.32 -3.44
C ASP A 472 4.20 23.34 -2.96
N GLN A 473 4.22 22.11 -3.46
CA GLN A 473 3.29 21.07 -3.04
C GLN A 473 3.60 20.58 -1.63
N LEU A 474 4.88 20.45 -1.26
CA LEU A 474 5.27 20.13 0.11
C LEU A 474 4.86 21.23 1.10
N ASP A 475 4.93 22.50 0.69
CA ASP A 475 4.44 23.63 1.49
C ASP A 475 2.92 23.50 1.72
N ARG A 476 2.14 23.28 0.65
CA ARG A 476 0.69 23.04 0.74
C ARG A 476 0.34 21.82 1.60
N MET A 477 1.08 20.71 1.46
CA MET A 477 0.87 19.52 2.27
C MET A 477 1.02 19.81 3.77
N ARG A 478 1.97 20.67 4.16
CA ARG A 478 2.14 21.07 5.57
C ARG A 478 0.93 21.83 6.08
N GLU A 479 0.41 22.76 5.29
CA GLU A 479 -0.77 23.56 5.63
C GLU A 479 -2.03 22.67 5.77
N LEU A 480 -2.16 21.67 4.90
CA LEU A 480 -3.29 20.73 4.89
C LEU A 480 -3.14 19.54 5.85
N GLN A 481 -2.07 19.52 6.66
CA GLN A 481 -1.73 18.41 7.57
C GLN A 481 -1.67 17.05 6.85
N MET A 482 -1.23 17.06 5.59
CA MET A 482 -1.13 15.90 4.72
C MET A 482 0.24 15.22 4.87
N MET A 483 0.29 13.91 4.70
CA MET A 483 1.52 13.12 4.77
C MET A 483 1.91 12.56 3.40
N PRO A 484 3.17 12.68 2.96
CA PRO A 484 3.66 11.89 1.84
C PRO A 484 4.04 10.48 2.30
N SER A 485 3.74 9.48 1.48
CA SER A 485 4.23 8.11 1.64
C SER A 485 5.15 7.78 0.48
N PHE A 486 6.47 7.79 0.72
CA PHE A 486 7.48 7.69 -0.33
C PHE A 486 7.79 6.24 -0.72
N ALA A 487 7.79 6.00 -2.03
CA ALA A 487 8.13 4.73 -2.64
C ALA A 487 9.65 4.51 -2.79
N SER A 488 10.42 4.75 -1.72
CA SER A 488 11.89 4.89 -1.79
C SER A 488 12.65 3.75 -2.49
N ALA A 489 12.16 2.51 -2.42
CA ALA A 489 12.77 1.38 -3.13
C ALA A 489 12.76 1.54 -4.67
N HIS A 490 11.89 2.39 -5.21
CA HIS A 490 11.86 2.71 -6.64
C HIS A 490 13.13 3.41 -7.10
N LEU A 491 13.79 4.18 -6.22
CA LEU A 491 15.09 4.79 -6.52
C LEU A 491 16.15 3.71 -6.80
N PHE A 492 16.13 2.60 -6.04
CA PHE A 492 17.03 1.48 -6.28
C PHE A 492 16.70 0.77 -7.60
N TYR A 493 15.44 0.36 -7.80
CA TYR A 493 15.05 -0.45 -8.96
C TYR A 493 15.03 0.31 -10.29
N TRP A 494 14.51 1.54 -10.30
CA TRP A 494 14.23 2.32 -11.50
C TRP A 494 14.93 3.68 -11.54
N GLY A 495 15.73 4.05 -10.54
CA GLY A 495 16.42 5.36 -10.53
C GLY A 495 17.27 5.64 -11.77
N ASP A 496 17.95 4.62 -12.32
CA ASP A 496 18.69 4.73 -13.58
C ASP A 496 17.75 4.99 -14.78
N TRP A 497 16.63 4.27 -14.85
CA TRP A 497 15.61 4.45 -15.89
C TRP A 497 14.95 5.83 -15.83
N TYR A 498 14.66 6.32 -14.62
CA TYR A 498 14.10 7.66 -14.44
C TYR A 498 15.07 8.75 -14.89
N ARG A 499 16.36 8.59 -14.53
CA ARG A 499 17.42 9.53 -14.90
C ARG A 499 17.67 9.55 -16.41
N ASP A 500 17.82 8.38 -17.03
CA ASP A 500 18.36 8.28 -18.40
C ASP A 500 17.26 8.31 -19.47
N VAL A 501 16.01 7.96 -19.11
CA VAL A 501 14.93 7.79 -20.10
C VAL A 501 13.68 8.61 -19.75
N ALA A 502 13.14 8.45 -18.55
CA ALA A 502 11.80 8.99 -18.26
C ALA A 502 11.80 10.52 -18.04
N LEU A 503 12.66 11.03 -17.17
CA LEU A 503 12.58 12.41 -16.66
C LEU A 503 13.78 13.28 -17.02
N GLY A 504 14.95 12.67 -17.23
CA GLY A 504 16.22 13.37 -17.32
C GLY A 504 16.85 13.59 -15.93
N PRO A 505 18.16 13.90 -15.88
CA PRO A 505 18.93 13.88 -14.63
C PRO A 505 18.47 14.89 -13.58
N ALA A 506 18.11 16.12 -13.98
CA ALA A 506 17.70 17.16 -13.05
C ALA A 506 16.42 16.81 -12.30
N ARG A 507 15.38 16.34 -13.02
CA ARG A 507 14.11 15.93 -12.41
C ARG A 507 14.23 14.61 -11.64
N ALA A 508 14.99 13.65 -12.17
CA ALA A 508 15.22 12.38 -11.47
C ALA A 508 15.97 12.56 -10.14
N ALA A 509 16.89 13.53 -10.05
CA ALA A 509 17.59 13.87 -8.81
C ALA A 509 16.66 14.41 -7.70
N ARG A 510 15.44 14.83 -8.04
CA ARG A 510 14.44 15.35 -7.10
C ARG A 510 13.39 14.32 -6.68
N LEU A 511 13.44 13.11 -7.22
CA LEU A 511 12.48 12.07 -6.90
C LEU A 511 12.44 11.75 -5.41
N ASP A 512 11.26 11.46 -4.89
CA ASP A 512 10.99 11.15 -3.48
C ASP A 512 11.68 12.19 -2.57
N PRO A 513 11.23 13.46 -2.55
CA PRO A 513 11.94 14.57 -1.90
C PRO A 513 11.83 14.55 -0.36
N ALA A 514 12.25 13.44 0.26
CA ALA A 514 12.10 13.16 1.67
C ALA A 514 12.87 14.15 2.57
N ALA A 515 14.06 14.60 2.17
CA ALA A 515 14.78 15.62 2.94
C ALA A 515 14.04 16.98 2.92
N SER A 516 13.42 17.32 1.79
CA SER A 516 12.64 18.55 1.65
C SER A 516 11.35 18.50 2.48
N ALA A 517 10.73 17.32 2.58
CA ALA A 517 9.61 17.08 3.48
C ALA A 517 10.04 17.17 4.95
N LEU A 518 11.16 16.54 5.31
CA LEU A 518 11.71 16.57 6.67
C LEU A 518 12.06 18.00 7.12
N ALA A 519 12.67 18.80 6.25
CA ALA A 519 12.99 20.21 6.54
C ALA A 519 11.75 21.07 6.84
N ARG A 520 10.57 20.64 6.38
CA ARG A 520 9.27 21.26 6.66
C ARG A 520 8.55 20.65 7.86
N GLY A 521 9.16 19.71 8.57
CA GLY A 521 8.51 19.01 9.68
C GLY A 521 7.33 18.13 9.24
N LEU A 522 7.24 17.79 7.95
CA LEU A 522 6.25 16.83 7.47
C LEU A 522 6.61 15.44 7.98
N LEU A 523 5.62 14.75 8.54
CA LEU A 523 5.72 13.33 8.79
C LEU A 523 5.54 12.59 7.46
N PHE A 524 6.42 11.64 7.17
CA PHE A 524 6.33 10.79 6.00
C PHE A 524 6.45 9.31 6.38
N THR A 525 5.93 8.44 5.53
CA THR A 525 6.16 7.00 5.61
C THR A 525 6.96 6.50 4.42
N LEU A 526 7.54 5.31 4.54
CA LEU A 526 8.21 4.62 3.44
C LEU A 526 7.44 3.35 3.07
N GLN A 527 7.30 3.06 1.78
CA GLN A 527 6.50 1.95 1.31
C GLN A 527 7.04 1.30 0.05
N THR A 528 6.78 0.00 -0.12
CA THR A 528 7.18 -0.78 -1.32
C THR A 528 6.04 -1.03 -2.29
N ASP A 529 4.80 -0.69 -1.90
CA ASP A 529 3.61 -0.94 -2.69
C ASP A 529 3.50 -2.45 -2.99
N ALA A 530 3.72 -3.28 -1.98
CA ALA A 530 3.82 -4.72 -2.19
C ALA A 530 2.47 -5.27 -2.69
N PRO A 531 2.42 -6.11 -3.73
CA PRO A 531 3.54 -6.86 -4.32
C PRO A 531 4.22 -6.23 -5.55
N ALA A 532 4.02 -4.94 -5.84
CA ALA A 532 4.73 -4.25 -6.93
C ALA A 532 6.25 -4.38 -6.74
N LEU A 533 6.74 -4.14 -5.52
CA LEU A 533 8.04 -4.60 -5.05
C LEU A 533 7.89 -5.52 -3.83
N PRO A 534 8.88 -6.41 -3.55
CA PRO A 534 8.86 -7.20 -2.32
C PRO A 534 8.83 -6.28 -1.10
N ALA A 535 7.93 -6.54 -0.14
CA ALA A 535 7.94 -5.87 1.16
C ALA A 535 9.33 -6.06 1.81
N ASP A 536 10.13 -5.01 1.91
CA ASP A 536 11.50 -5.04 2.41
C ASP A 536 11.84 -3.70 3.09
N PRO A 537 11.74 -3.63 4.43
CA PRO A 537 11.95 -2.37 5.14
C PRO A 537 13.40 -1.92 5.11
N MET A 538 14.36 -2.84 4.99
CA MET A 538 15.78 -2.50 4.95
C MET A 538 16.17 -1.95 3.58
N LEU A 539 15.55 -2.44 2.50
CA LEU A 539 15.68 -1.81 1.19
C LEU A 539 15.07 -0.42 1.17
N LEU A 540 13.90 -0.20 1.79
CA LEU A 540 13.30 1.14 1.91
C LEU A 540 14.25 2.09 2.64
N LEU A 541 14.72 1.70 3.82
CA LEU A 541 15.65 2.49 4.62
C LEU A 541 16.93 2.82 3.85
N ALA A 542 17.58 1.81 3.26
CA ALA A 542 18.80 1.99 2.48
C ALA A 542 18.59 2.88 1.25
N SER A 543 17.42 2.80 0.61
CA SER A 543 17.12 3.62 -0.57
C SER A 543 16.84 5.07 -0.20
N ALA A 544 16.15 5.34 0.91
CA ALA A 544 15.90 6.70 1.38
C ALA A 544 17.18 7.40 1.91
N VAL A 545 18.03 6.66 2.65
CA VAL A 545 19.27 7.20 3.24
C VAL A 545 20.40 7.26 2.21
N GLY A 546 20.61 6.18 1.46
CA GLY A 546 21.72 6.06 0.52
C GLY A 546 21.42 6.65 -0.85
N ARG A 547 20.17 6.53 -1.31
CA ARG A 547 19.70 6.91 -2.66
C ARG A 547 20.53 6.32 -3.79
N THR A 548 21.05 5.10 -3.56
CA THR A 548 21.90 4.38 -4.51
C THR A 548 21.03 3.58 -5.48
N THR A 549 21.17 3.81 -6.77
CA THR A 549 20.51 3.06 -7.85
C THR A 549 21.11 1.68 -8.02
N ARG A 550 20.45 0.81 -8.79
CA ARG A 550 20.95 -0.54 -9.12
C ARG A 550 22.31 -0.54 -9.82
N SER A 551 22.65 0.51 -10.58
CA SER A 551 23.99 0.69 -11.17
C SER A 551 25.03 1.28 -10.21
N ASN A 552 24.74 1.33 -8.90
CA ASN A 552 25.58 1.92 -7.85
C ASN A 552 25.86 3.41 -8.04
N LYS A 553 24.90 4.17 -8.59
CA LYS A 553 24.98 5.63 -8.70
C LYS A 553 24.11 6.29 -7.65
N VAL A 554 24.57 7.40 -7.07
CA VAL A 554 23.75 8.19 -6.13
C VAL A 554 22.82 9.08 -6.94
N LEU A 555 21.51 8.97 -6.72
CA LEU A 555 20.50 9.79 -7.38
C LEU A 555 19.97 10.85 -6.42
N GLY A 556 20.33 12.12 -6.63
CA GLY A 556 19.82 13.21 -5.80
C GLY A 556 20.35 13.22 -4.36
N PRO A 557 21.66 13.43 -4.15
CA PRO A 557 22.26 13.37 -2.80
C PRO A 557 21.67 14.37 -1.80
N THR A 558 21.07 15.48 -2.27
CA THR A 558 20.43 16.49 -1.42
C THR A 558 19.11 16.03 -0.80
N GLN A 559 18.52 14.93 -1.30
CA GLN A 559 17.27 14.37 -0.77
C GLN A 559 17.49 13.18 0.16
N ARG A 560 18.73 12.94 0.61
CA ARG A 560 19.04 11.93 1.63
C ARG A 560 18.51 12.35 2.99
N ILE A 561 18.03 11.38 3.75
CA ILE A 561 17.56 11.58 5.13
C ILE A 561 18.48 10.87 6.13
N PRO A 562 18.53 11.31 7.40
CA PRO A 562 19.18 10.55 8.46
C PRO A 562 18.54 9.16 8.65
N VAL A 563 19.32 8.19 9.11
CA VAL A 563 18.84 6.82 9.36
C VAL A 563 17.68 6.80 10.35
N PHE A 564 17.76 7.62 11.40
CA PHE A 564 16.71 7.69 12.43
C PHE A 564 15.36 8.14 11.86
N ASP A 565 15.34 9.16 10.99
CA ASP A 565 14.11 9.61 10.32
C ASP A 565 13.56 8.57 9.35
N GLY A 566 14.43 7.83 8.66
CA GLY A 566 14.03 6.69 7.84
C GLY A 566 13.39 5.57 8.67
N LEU A 567 13.93 5.27 9.86
CA LEU A 567 13.35 4.30 10.79
C LEU A 567 12.00 4.77 11.34
N ARG A 568 11.84 6.06 11.66
CA ARG A 568 10.55 6.66 12.02
C ARG A 568 9.52 6.50 10.90
N GLY A 569 9.94 6.68 9.64
CA GLY A 569 9.11 6.43 8.46
C GLY A 569 8.60 4.99 8.32
N LEU A 570 9.25 4.03 8.99
CA LEU A 570 8.88 2.61 9.03
C LEU A 570 8.19 2.21 10.36
N THR A 571 8.03 3.14 11.31
CA THR A 571 7.56 2.85 12.67
C THR A 571 6.59 3.93 13.17
N SER A 572 7.03 4.92 13.95
CA SER A 572 6.19 5.91 14.61
C SER A 572 5.37 6.75 13.63
N ASN A 573 5.93 7.11 12.47
CA ASN A 573 5.17 7.84 11.44
C ASN A 573 4.10 6.94 10.79
N GLY A 574 4.35 5.64 10.62
CA GLY A 574 3.35 4.68 10.15
C GLY A 574 2.20 4.51 11.15
N ALA A 575 2.52 4.43 12.44
CA ALA A 575 1.52 4.41 13.51
C ALA A 575 0.69 5.70 13.52
N HIS A 576 1.34 6.85 13.33
CA HIS A 576 0.66 8.13 13.18
C HIS A 576 -0.26 8.13 11.94
N GLN A 577 0.22 7.70 10.77
CA GLN A 577 -0.57 7.65 9.54
C GLN A 577 -1.90 6.92 9.76
N VAL A 578 -1.89 5.77 10.42
CA VAL A 578 -3.11 4.96 10.61
C VAL A 578 -3.89 5.30 11.88
N PHE A 579 -3.68 6.46 12.52
CA PHE A 579 -4.36 6.84 13.78
C PHE A 579 -4.12 5.90 14.97
N ASP A 580 -2.90 5.35 15.11
CA ASP A 580 -2.55 4.40 16.18
C ASP A 580 -1.24 4.77 16.92
N GLY A 581 -0.73 5.99 16.74
CA GLY A 581 0.52 6.49 17.36
C GLY A 581 0.50 6.56 18.89
N GLU A 582 -0.70 6.64 19.50
CA GLU A 582 -0.83 6.54 20.96
C GLU A 582 -0.73 5.10 21.48
N ARG A 583 -0.75 4.11 20.59
CA ARG A 583 -0.69 2.71 20.98
C ARG A 583 0.61 2.05 20.57
N ARG A 584 1.20 2.43 19.43
CA ARG A 584 2.38 1.74 18.86
C ARG A 584 3.31 2.66 18.09
N GLY A 585 4.40 2.09 17.57
CA GLY A 585 5.36 2.78 16.71
C GLY A 585 6.52 3.42 17.46
N GLU A 586 6.44 3.51 18.79
CA GLU A 586 7.51 3.90 19.69
C GLU A 586 7.64 2.90 20.84
N LEU A 587 8.84 2.76 21.40
CA LEU A 587 9.07 1.96 22.60
C LEU A 587 8.96 2.86 23.83
N ALA A 588 7.74 2.97 24.37
CA ALA A 588 7.44 3.76 25.55
C ALA A 588 6.44 3.05 26.46
N VAL A 589 6.47 3.37 27.75
CA VAL A 589 5.56 2.78 28.74
C VAL A 589 4.09 3.00 28.33
N GLY A 590 3.28 1.94 28.44
CA GLY A 590 1.87 1.92 28.05
C GLY A 590 1.62 1.69 26.55
N ARG A 591 2.66 1.65 25.71
CA ARG A 591 2.53 1.26 24.29
C ARG A 591 2.55 -0.27 24.17
N VAL A 592 1.98 -0.79 23.08
CA VAL A 592 2.01 -2.22 22.75
C VAL A 592 3.44 -2.67 22.45
N ALA A 593 3.81 -3.86 22.93
CA ALA A 593 5.11 -4.47 22.69
C ALA A 593 5.17 -5.17 21.31
N ASP A 594 4.96 -4.40 20.24
CA ASP A 594 5.27 -4.83 18.88
C ASP A 594 6.74 -4.52 18.60
N LEU A 595 7.57 -5.55 18.43
CA LEU A 595 9.03 -5.42 18.45
C LEU A 595 9.70 -6.17 17.29
N VAL A 596 10.85 -5.67 16.84
CA VAL A 596 11.77 -6.38 15.95
C VAL A 596 13.19 -6.33 16.50
N ILE A 597 13.90 -7.46 16.43
CA ILE A 597 15.33 -7.55 16.73
C ILE A 597 16.09 -7.60 15.41
N LEU A 598 17.01 -6.66 15.17
CA LEU A 598 17.89 -6.65 14.01
C LEU A 598 19.28 -7.20 14.37
N ASP A 599 19.94 -7.85 13.40
CA ASP A 599 21.24 -8.48 13.60
C ASP A 599 22.37 -7.51 13.98
N ARG A 600 22.24 -6.22 13.64
CA ARG A 600 23.15 -5.12 13.97
C ARG A 600 22.36 -3.83 14.23
N ASN A 601 23.01 -2.85 14.85
CA ASN A 601 22.43 -1.53 15.12
C ASN A 601 22.38 -0.67 13.84
N PRO A 602 21.18 -0.32 13.32
CA PRO A 602 21.05 0.50 12.11
C PRO A 602 21.67 1.90 12.26
N LEU A 603 21.76 2.46 13.48
CA LEU A 603 22.29 3.80 13.71
C LEU A 603 23.83 3.87 13.66
N SER A 604 24.52 2.73 13.69
CA SER A 604 25.99 2.70 13.73
C SER A 604 26.64 2.00 12.53
N VAL A 605 25.89 1.28 11.71
CA VAL A 605 26.42 0.67 10.48
C VAL A 605 26.63 1.71 9.38
N ARG A 606 27.52 1.40 8.43
CA ARG A 606 27.71 2.23 7.24
C ARG A 606 26.45 2.22 6.37
N THR A 607 26.20 3.32 5.65
CA THR A 607 24.99 3.47 4.80
C THR A 607 24.84 2.35 3.76
N ASP A 608 25.93 1.86 3.18
CA ASP A 608 25.96 0.77 2.21
C ASP A 608 25.63 -0.60 2.84
N GLU A 609 25.69 -0.73 4.16
CA GLU A 609 25.37 -1.95 4.89
C GLU A 609 23.90 -2.03 5.33
N LEU A 610 23.16 -0.92 5.35
CA LEU A 610 21.76 -0.85 5.80
C LEU A 610 20.86 -1.91 5.12
N ARG A 611 21.03 -2.10 3.81
CA ARG A 611 20.24 -3.07 3.04
C ARG A 611 20.47 -4.52 3.48
N SER A 612 21.62 -4.81 4.09
CA SER A 612 22.02 -6.15 4.51
C SER A 612 21.60 -6.51 5.94
N LEU A 613 20.99 -5.56 6.67
CA LEU A 613 20.44 -5.81 8.00
C LEU A 613 19.35 -6.88 7.92
N ARG A 614 19.31 -7.75 8.92
CA ARG A 614 18.34 -8.85 8.95
C ARG A 614 17.57 -8.86 10.26
N PRO A 615 16.22 -8.89 10.20
CA PRO A 615 15.39 -9.26 11.33
C PRO A 615 15.73 -10.67 11.79
N LEU A 616 16.02 -10.80 13.08
CA LEU A 616 16.30 -12.07 13.76
C LEU A 616 15.11 -12.57 14.54
N ALA A 617 14.25 -11.67 15.02
CA ALA A 617 13.00 -12.03 15.65
C ALA A 617 11.98 -10.91 15.48
N THR A 618 10.70 -11.27 15.55
CA THR A 618 9.58 -10.33 15.52
C THR A 618 8.57 -10.75 16.56
N TYR A 619 8.11 -9.77 17.34
CA TYR A 619 7.17 -9.96 18.42
C TYR A 619 5.93 -9.11 18.15
N ARG A 620 4.76 -9.71 18.35
CA ARG A 620 3.49 -9.00 18.31
C ARG A 620 2.88 -9.07 19.70
N LYS A 621 2.59 -7.91 20.30
CA LYS A 621 2.09 -7.83 21.69
C LYS A 621 2.95 -8.66 22.66
N GLY A 622 4.27 -8.57 22.55
CA GLY A 622 5.23 -9.30 23.38
C GLY A 622 5.37 -10.80 23.07
N VAL A 623 4.58 -11.36 22.16
CA VAL A 623 4.62 -12.78 21.79
C VAL A 623 5.49 -12.98 20.53
N PRO A 624 6.46 -13.90 20.52
CA PRO A 624 7.26 -14.17 19.33
C PRO A 624 6.38 -14.75 18.21
N VAL A 625 6.40 -14.09 17.06
CA VAL A 625 5.72 -14.53 15.82
C VAL A 625 6.71 -14.94 14.73
N TYR A 626 7.98 -14.57 14.89
CA TYR A 626 9.09 -15.06 14.06
C TYR A 626 10.39 -15.12 14.85
N GLN A 627 11.18 -16.15 14.58
CA GLN A 627 12.57 -16.28 15.00
C GLN A 627 13.38 -16.89 13.85
N ALA A 628 14.48 -16.23 13.48
CA ALA A 628 15.43 -16.73 12.50
C ALA A 628 16.13 -17.97 13.05
N ARG A 629 16.33 -18.98 12.20
CA ARG A 629 17.17 -20.12 12.57
C ARG A 629 18.62 -19.65 12.68
N PRO A 630 19.39 -20.10 13.68
CA PRO A 630 20.82 -19.87 13.72
C PRO A 630 21.44 -20.34 12.40
N PRO A 631 22.43 -19.63 11.83
CA PRO A 631 23.21 -20.17 10.73
C PRO A 631 23.80 -21.52 11.18
N ARG A 632 23.58 -22.56 10.36
CA ARG A 632 24.10 -23.91 10.59
C ARG A 632 25.61 -23.96 10.39
#